data_AF-A0A450YFL4-F1
#
_entry.id   AF-A0A450YFL4-F1
#
_cell.length_a   1.000
_cell.length_b   1.000
_cell.length_c   1.000
_cell.angle_alpha   90.00
_cell.angle_beta   90.00
_cell.angle_gamma   90.00
#
_symmetry.space_group_name_H-M   'P 1'
#
loop_
_entity.id
_entity.type
_entity.pdbx_description
1 polymer ?
#
loop_
_entity_poly.entity_id
_entity_poly.type
_entity_poly.pdbx_seq_one_letter_code
_entity_poly.pdbx_strand_id
1 'polypeptide(L)'
;MTPMAHSVSALAGYDFSERDRLLLDTNVWLFVHGPRKPVSDSRVEIYSHAFAGMLEAGCHIHTGILILSEFVNAYAKVRCNLAKVGNLKEFHASPAFKPAARDIAADAKRVLDHCEWIENEFAELNVGAIINAYEKGDSGFNDRLIVDLCRGFRRREDSDHYGE
;
A
#
# COMPACT_ATOMS: atom_id res chain seq x y z
N MET A 1 -18.34 -23.96 -4.07
CA MET A 1 -17.33 -22.95 -3.71
C MET A 1 -17.05 -23.06 -2.23
N THR A 2 -15.89 -23.60 -1.87
CA THR A 2 -15.44 -23.69 -0.48
C THR A 2 -14.99 -22.29 -0.03
N PRO A 3 -15.35 -21.80 1.17
CA PRO A 3 -14.84 -20.52 1.64
C PRO A 3 -13.33 -20.65 1.83
N MET A 4 -12.56 -19.83 1.12
CA MET A 4 -11.10 -19.77 1.28
C MET A 4 -10.78 -19.19 2.66
N ALA A 5 -10.02 -19.94 3.46
CA ALA A 5 -9.53 -19.47 4.74
C ALA A 5 -8.49 -18.35 4.51
N HIS A 6 -8.76 -17.17 5.06
CA HIS A 6 -7.74 -16.13 5.19
C HIS A 6 -6.76 -16.57 6.27
N SER A 7 -5.55 -16.97 5.88
CA SER A 7 -4.47 -17.23 6.84
C SER A 7 -3.87 -15.89 7.24
N VAL A 8 -4.25 -15.41 8.41
CA VAL A 8 -3.58 -14.26 9.04
C VAL A 8 -2.31 -14.78 9.71
N SER A 9 -1.16 -14.36 9.21
CA SER A 9 0.13 -14.64 9.83
C SER A 9 0.59 -13.42 10.63
N ALA A 10 1.15 -13.66 11.82
CA ALA A 10 1.83 -12.59 12.54
C ALA A 10 3.05 -12.14 11.73
N LEU A 11 3.20 -10.83 11.54
CA LEU A 11 4.37 -10.26 10.86
C LEU A 11 5.66 -10.53 11.66
N ALA A 12 5.55 -10.50 12.99
CA ALA A 12 6.62 -10.89 13.88
C ALA A 12 6.86 -12.40 13.77
N GLY A 13 7.98 -12.77 13.14
CA GLY A 13 8.35 -14.17 12.90
C GLY A 13 7.85 -14.75 11.58
N TYR A 14 7.39 -13.93 10.64
CA TYR A 14 7.22 -14.38 9.26
C TYR A 14 8.59 -14.66 8.63
N ASP A 15 8.75 -15.83 8.02
CA ASP A 15 9.97 -16.24 7.34
C ASP A 15 9.88 -15.83 5.87
N PHE A 16 10.44 -14.67 5.54
CA PHE A 16 10.44 -14.12 4.19
C PHE A 16 11.37 -14.93 3.28
N SER A 17 10.95 -15.08 2.02
CA SER A 17 11.69 -15.79 0.99
C SER A 17 11.58 -15.10 -0.37
N GLU A 18 12.51 -15.42 -1.27
CA GLU A 18 12.49 -14.96 -2.67
C GLU A 18 11.23 -15.37 -3.44
N ARG A 19 10.44 -16.33 -2.91
CA ARG A 19 9.19 -16.79 -3.52
C ARG A 19 8.00 -15.92 -3.10
N ASP A 20 8.15 -15.10 -2.07
CA ASP A 20 7.09 -14.24 -1.60
C ASP A 20 6.85 -13.10 -2.59
N ARG A 21 5.60 -13.02 -3.05
CA ARG A 21 5.06 -11.93 -3.86
C ARG A 21 4.14 -11.09 -2.98
N LEU A 22 4.55 -9.88 -2.68
CA LEU A 22 3.95 -9.06 -1.63
C LEU A 22 3.32 -7.80 -2.21
N LEU A 23 2.03 -7.59 -1.98
CA LEU A 23 1.39 -6.29 -2.21
C LEU A 23 1.22 -5.59 -0.86
N LEU A 24 1.98 -4.52 -0.63
CA LEU A 24 1.95 -3.80 0.64
C LEU A 24 0.89 -2.70 0.62
N ASP A 25 0.05 -2.68 1.66
CA ASP A 25 -0.91 -1.60 1.88
C ASP A 25 -0.20 -0.25 2.06
N THR A 26 -0.88 0.83 1.65
CA THR A 26 -0.47 2.22 1.82
C THR A 26 0.00 2.53 3.24
N ASN A 27 -0.65 1.98 4.26
CA ASN A 27 -0.28 2.23 5.64
C ASN A 27 1.15 1.77 5.94
N VAL A 28 1.59 0.63 5.39
CA VAL A 28 2.96 0.14 5.56
C VAL A 28 3.94 1.16 5.00
N TRP A 29 3.70 1.65 3.78
CA TRP A 29 4.54 2.67 3.16
C TRP A 29 4.58 3.98 3.94
N LEU A 30 3.46 4.41 4.54
CA LEU A 30 3.43 5.60 5.39
C LEU A 30 4.22 5.42 6.70
N PHE A 31 4.39 4.21 7.21
CA PHE A 31 5.24 3.95 8.36
C PHE A 31 6.73 3.86 8.01
N VAL A 32 7.06 3.34 6.82
CA VAL A 32 8.45 3.18 6.37
C VAL A 32 9.01 4.47 5.77
N HIS A 33 8.27 5.13 4.88
CA HIS A 33 8.72 6.32 4.12
C HIS A 33 7.87 7.57 4.35
N GLY A 34 6.79 7.48 5.13
CA GLY A 34 5.93 8.63 5.39
C GLY A 34 6.58 9.69 6.30
N PRO A 35 5.87 10.80 6.54
CA PRO A 35 6.35 11.86 7.42
C PRO A 35 6.52 11.32 8.84
N ARG A 36 7.60 11.76 9.51
CA ARG A 36 7.98 11.33 10.86
C ARG A 36 6.76 11.22 11.78
N LYS A 37 6.48 9.99 12.22
CA LYS A 37 5.54 9.70 13.30
C LYS A 37 6.19 10.02 14.65
N PRO A 38 5.41 10.15 15.73
CA PRO A 38 5.96 10.24 17.08
C PRO A 38 6.93 9.08 17.33
N VAL A 39 8.04 9.34 18.04
CA VAL A 39 9.08 8.35 18.36
C VAL A 39 8.52 7.13 19.10
N SER A 40 7.37 7.26 19.75
CA SER A 40 6.70 6.19 20.50
C SER A 40 5.84 5.25 19.65
N ASP A 41 5.71 5.45 18.33
CA ASP A 41 4.88 4.59 17.49
C ASP A 41 5.65 3.33 17.08
N SER A 42 5.47 2.24 17.85
CA SER A 42 6.13 0.94 17.63
C SER A 42 5.90 0.34 16.24
N ARG A 43 4.86 0.78 15.52
CA ARG A 43 4.60 0.33 14.14
C ARG A 43 5.68 0.79 13.17
N VAL A 44 6.34 1.93 13.43
CA VAL A 44 7.46 2.38 12.60
C VAL A 44 8.58 1.35 12.64
N GLU A 45 8.94 0.88 13.83
CA GLU A 45 9.99 -0.14 14.01
C GLU A 45 9.57 -1.48 13.41
N ILE A 46 8.36 -1.94 13.72
CA ILE A 46 7.83 -3.22 13.23
C ILE A 46 7.84 -3.26 11.69
N TYR A 47 7.29 -2.23 11.03
CA TYR A 47 7.20 -2.22 9.57
C TYR A 47 8.56 -1.97 8.90
N SER A 48 9.41 -1.13 9.49
CA SER A 48 10.77 -0.92 8.95
C SER A 48 11.61 -2.19 9.05
N HIS A 49 11.49 -2.93 10.15
CA HIS A 49 12.20 -4.21 10.32
C HIS A 49 11.66 -5.28 9.38
N ALA A 50 10.34 -5.41 9.26
CA ALA A 50 9.74 -6.35 8.31
C ALA A 50 10.13 -6.01 6.86
N PHE A 51 10.12 -4.74 6.49
CA PHE A 51 10.54 -4.29 5.16
C PHE A 51 12.01 -4.60 4.89
N ALA A 52 12.91 -4.38 5.86
CA ALA A 52 14.31 -4.80 5.75
C ALA A 52 14.43 -6.32 5.51
N GLY A 53 13.67 -7.14 6.26
CA GLY A 53 13.63 -8.58 6.06
C GLY A 53 13.13 -9.00 4.67
N MET A 54 12.11 -8.33 4.13
CA MET A 54 11.63 -8.55 2.76
C MET A 54 12.73 -8.27 1.72
N LEU A 55 13.47 -7.18 1.90
CA LEU A 55 14.56 -6.80 0.99
C LEU A 55 15.74 -7.78 1.10
N GLU A 56 16.13 -8.17 2.31
CA GLU A 56 17.22 -9.14 2.56
C GLU A 56 16.89 -10.52 1.99
N ALA A 57 15.63 -10.95 2.06
CA ALA A 57 15.15 -12.20 1.51
C ALA A 57 14.95 -12.18 -0.02
N GLY A 58 15.06 -11.01 -0.66
CA GLY A 58 14.84 -10.87 -2.09
C GLY A 58 13.38 -11.06 -2.52
N CYS A 59 12.41 -10.70 -1.65
CA CYS A 59 11.00 -10.80 -1.99
C CYS A 59 10.64 -9.92 -3.20
N HIS A 60 9.61 -10.34 -3.93
CA HIS A 60 9.02 -9.56 -5.02
C HIS A 60 7.92 -8.66 -4.46
N ILE A 61 8.25 -7.38 -4.25
CA ILE A 61 7.30 -6.41 -3.71
C ILE A 61 6.61 -5.72 -4.89
N HIS A 62 5.29 -5.76 -4.93
CA HIS A 62 4.48 -5.16 -5.98
C HIS A 62 3.81 -3.87 -5.48
N THR A 63 3.54 -2.96 -6.41
CA THR A 63 2.73 -1.76 -6.16
C THR A 63 1.96 -1.34 -7.41
N GLY A 64 1.01 -0.43 -7.24
CA GLY A 64 0.17 0.08 -8.32
C GLY A 64 -0.30 1.50 -8.05
N ILE A 65 -0.96 2.08 -9.04
CA ILE A 65 -1.45 3.46 -9.00
C ILE A 65 -2.41 3.69 -7.85
N LEU A 66 -3.19 2.68 -7.45
CA LEU A 66 -4.11 2.79 -6.31
C LEU A 66 -3.34 3.09 -5.02
N ILE A 67 -2.37 2.24 -4.67
CA ILE A 67 -1.54 2.37 -3.46
C ILE A 67 -0.73 3.67 -3.52
N LEU A 68 -0.13 3.97 -4.66
CA LEU A 68 0.65 5.20 -4.83
C LEU A 68 -0.20 6.46 -4.66
N SER A 69 -1.41 6.47 -5.23
CA SER A 69 -2.34 7.61 -5.10
C SER A 69 -2.78 7.84 -3.67
N GLU A 70 -3.04 6.76 -2.93
CA GLU A 70 -3.43 6.84 -1.53
C GLU A 70 -2.25 7.28 -0.66
N PHE A 71 -1.05 6.76 -0.91
CA PHE A 71 0.18 7.19 -0.24
C PHE A 71 0.39 8.70 -0.37
N VAL A 72 0.36 9.23 -1.59
CA VAL A 72 0.54 10.66 -1.87
C VAL A 72 -0.53 11.49 -1.15
N ASN A 73 -1.80 11.09 -1.24
CA ASN A 73 -2.91 11.84 -0.65
C ASN A 73 -2.89 11.79 0.89
N ALA A 74 -2.62 10.63 1.49
CA ALA A 74 -2.53 10.45 2.93
C ALA A 74 -1.34 11.23 3.50
N TYR A 75 -0.19 11.20 2.83
CA TYR A 75 0.97 12.02 3.20
C TYR A 75 0.62 13.51 3.13
N ALA A 76 0.01 13.97 2.02
CA ALA A 76 -0.41 15.37 1.88
C ALA A 76 -1.34 15.82 3.01
N LYS A 77 -2.28 14.97 3.44
CA LYS A 77 -3.16 15.23 4.61
C LYS A 77 -2.36 15.40 5.90
N VAL A 78 -1.37 14.54 6.15
CA VAL A 78 -0.51 14.69 7.33
C VAL A 78 0.26 16.02 7.29
N ARG A 79 0.79 16.40 6.12
CA ARG A 79 1.52 17.68 5.96
C ARG A 79 0.62 18.89 6.10
N CYS A 80 -0.60 18.83 5.58
CA CYS A 80 -1.65 19.84 5.78
C CYS A 80 -1.91 20.06 7.27
N ASN A 81 -2.12 18.98 8.02
CA ASN A 81 -2.38 19.02 9.45
C ASN A 81 -1.19 19.60 10.24
N LEU A 82 0.03 19.20 9.90
CA LEU A 82 1.26 19.72 10.54
C LEU A 82 1.47 21.21 10.25
N ALA A 83 1.15 21.65 9.04
CA ALA A 83 1.20 23.06 8.65
C ALA A 83 0.06 23.89 9.27
N LYS A 84 -0.94 23.23 9.88
CA LYS A 84 -2.16 23.85 10.44
C LYS A 84 -2.90 24.71 9.41
N VAL A 85 -2.82 24.34 8.13
CA VAL A 85 -3.58 24.97 7.05
C VAL A 85 -4.90 24.22 6.93
N GLY A 86 -6.02 24.95 6.94
CA GLY A 86 -7.37 24.43 7.17
C GLY A 86 -7.66 23.10 6.47
N ASN A 87 -7.98 23.14 5.18
CA ASN A 87 -8.25 21.93 4.39
C ASN A 87 -7.19 21.71 3.29
N LEU A 88 -7.20 20.52 2.68
CA LEU A 88 -6.26 20.16 1.61
C LEU A 88 -6.26 21.16 0.44
N LYS A 89 -7.44 21.71 0.09
CA LYS A 89 -7.55 22.66 -1.02
C LYS A 89 -6.81 23.96 -0.71
N GLU A 90 -6.98 24.48 0.51
CA GLU A 90 -6.23 25.64 1.00
C GLU A 90 -4.74 25.33 1.13
N PHE A 91 -4.39 24.12 1.59
CA PHE A 91 -3.00 23.68 1.67
C PHE A 91 -2.34 23.69 0.30
N HIS A 92 -2.97 23.12 -0.74
CA HIS A 92 -2.44 23.14 -2.11
C HIS A 92 -2.19 24.56 -2.66
N ALA A 93 -3.00 25.54 -2.25
CA ALA A 93 -2.82 26.94 -2.61
C ALA A 93 -1.77 27.67 -1.75
N SER A 94 -1.33 27.06 -0.64
CA SER A 94 -0.41 27.68 0.31
C SER A 94 1.06 27.56 -0.13
N PRO A 95 1.94 28.49 0.30
CA PRO A 95 3.38 28.36 0.08
C PRO A 95 4.00 27.09 0.70
N ALA A 96 3.35 26.52 1.73
CA ALA A 96 3.81 25.32 2.42
C ALA A 96 3.67 24.04 1.57
N PHE A 97 2.84 24.05 0.51
CA PHE A 97 2.61 22.85 -0.30
C PHE A 97 3.80 22.49 -1.16
N LYS A 98 4.47 23.45 -1.80
CA LYS A 98 5.60 23.17 -2.70
C LYS A 98 6.72 22.36 -2.04
N PRO A 99 7.22 22.71 -0.83
CA PRO A 99 8.20 21.85 -0.15
C PRO A 99 7.60 20.50 0.24
N ALA A 100 6.35 20.44 0.70
CA ALA A 100 5.71 19.17 1.03
C ALA A 100 5.57 18.23 -0.17
N ALA A 101 5.17 18.76 -1.34
CA ALA A 101 5.05 18.00 -2.58
C ALA A 101 6.41 17.44 -3.05
N ARG A 102 7.51 18.18 -2.83
CA ARG A 102 8.86 17.70 -3.12
C ARG A 102 9.25 16.52 -2.23
N ASP A 103 8.97 16.62 -0.94
CA ASP A 103 9.25 15.53 0.01
C ASP A 103 8.42 14.29 -0.34
N ILE A 104 7.11 14.47 -0.55
CA ILE A 104 6.18 13.40 -0.95
C ILE A 104 6.67 12.72 -2.25
N ALA A 105 7.08 13.50 -3.25
CA ALA A 105 7.57 12.95 -4.51
C ALA A 105 8.89 12.19 -4.34
N ALA A 106 9.78 12.64 -3.45
CA ALA A 106 11.02 11.93 -3.16
C ALA A 106 10.76 10.61 -2.43
N ASP A 107 9.85 10.59 -1.46
CA ASP A 107 9.44 9.37 -0.75
C ASP A 107 8.68 8.40 -1.66
N ALA A 108 7.79 8.90 -2.52
CA ALA A 108 7.07 8.09 -3.50
C ALA A 108 8.04 7.41 -4.48
N LYS A 109 9.10 8.09 -4.92
CA LYS A 109 10.12 7.48 -5.77
C LYS A 109 10.88 6.37 -5.05
N ARG A 110 11.23 6.57 -3.77
CA ARG A 110 11.84 5.51 -2.95
C ARG A 110 10.95 4.26 -2.87
N VAL A 111 9.64 4.43 -2.67
CA VAL A 111 8.68 3.31 -2.72
C VAL A 111 8.79 2.58 -4.05
N LEU A 112 8.79 3.32 -5.17
CA LEU A 112 8.87 2.72 -6.51
C LEU A 112 10.21 2.02 -6.79
N ASP A 113 11.32 2.52 -6.25
CA ASP A 113 12.64 1.89 -6.41
C ASP A 113 12.71 0.49 -5.79
N HIS A 114 11.78 0.16 -4.89
CA HIS A 114 11.69 -1.14 -4.22
C HIS A 114 10.57 -2.03 -4.75
N CYS A 115 9.81 -1.58 -5.76
CA CYS A 115 8.61 -2.28 -6.21
C CYS A 115 8.63 -2.62 -7.69
N GLU A 116 8.00 -3.75 -8.01
CA GLU A 116 7.54 -4.09 -9.35
C GLU A 116 6.18 -3.42 -9.62
N TRP A 117 6.06 -2.76 -10.77
CA TRP A 117 4.84 -2.07 -11.15
C TRP A 117 3.79 -3.04 -11.67
N ILE A 118 2.58 -2.92 -11.15
CA ILE A 118 1.42 -3.67 -11.63
C ILE A 118 0.84 -2.96 -12.85
N GLU A 119 0.80 -3.67 -13.98
CA GLU A 119 0.03 -3.25 -15.13
C GLU A 119 -1.42 -3.78 -15.10
N ASN A 120 -2.34 -3.03 -15.71
CA ASN A 120 -3.74 -3.42 -15.93
C ASN A 120 -4.49 -3.87 -14.65
N GLU A 121 -4.22 -3.19 -13.53
CA GLU A 121 -4.73 -3.52 -12.19
C GLU A 121 -6.25 -3.75 -12.18
N PHE A 122 -6.99 -2.99 -12.99
CA PHE A 122 -8.44 -2.92 -12.90
C PHE A 122 -9.21 -3.75 -13.93
N ALA A 123 -8.53 -4.43 -14.86
CA ALA A 123 -9.18 -5.07 -16.01
C ALA A 123 -10.19 -6.16 -15.62
N GLU A 124 -9.94 -6.87 -14.52
CA GLU A 124 -10.77 -7.98 -14.04
C GLU A 124 -11.60 -7.65 -12.81
N LEU A 125 -11.63 -6.38 -12.37
CA LEU A 125 -12.35 -6.03 -11.15
C LEU A 125 -13.87 -6.12 -11.33
N ASN A 126 -14.52 -6.86 -10.45
CA ASN A 126 -15.96 -6.83 -10.31
C ASN A 126 -16.37 -5.67 -9.38
N VAL A 127 -16.40 -4.45 -9.94
CA VAL A 127 -16.72 -3.22 -9.19
C VAL A 127 -18.08 -3.32 -8.48
N GLY A 128 -19.07 -3.99 -9.10
CA GLY A 128 -20.38 -4.20 -8.48
C GLY A 128 -20.30 -5.02 -7.19
N ALA A 129 -19.53 -6.11 -7.19
CA ALA A 129 -19.31 -6.92 -6.00
C ALA A 129 -18.59 -6.12 -4.89
N ILE A 130 -17.64 -5.27 -5.27
CA ILE A 130 -16.90 -4.40 -4.34
C ILE A 130 -17.82 -3.37 -3.69
N ILE A 131 -18.69 -2.73 -4.48
CA ILE A 131 -19.69 -1.78 -3.97
C ILE A 131 -20.66 -2.48 -3.01
N ASN A 132 -21.18 -3.66 -3.38
CA ASN A 132 -22.09 -4.42 -2.52
C ASN A 132 -21.41 -4.88 -1.22
N ALA A 133 -20.10 -5.15 -1.24
CA ALA A 133 -19.33 -5.43 -0.03
C ALA A 133 -19.09 -4.17 0.81
N TYR A 134 -18.82 -3.03 0.16
CA TYR A 134 -18.63 -1.74 0.80
C TYR A 134 -19.89 -1.26 1.52
N GLU A 135 -21.07 -1.46 0.92
CA GLU A 135 -22.38 -1.10 1.48
C GLU A 135 -22.61 -1.72 2.87
N LYS A 136 -22.01 -2.88 3.15
CA LYS A 136 -22.13 -3.56 4.45
C LYS A 136 -21.36 -2.85 5.59
N GLY A 137 -20.41 -1.97 5.25
CA GLY A 137 -19.69 -1.14 6.23
C GLY A 137 -18.48 -1.79 6.93
N ASP A 138 -18.10 -3.01 6.58
CA ASP A 138 -17.07 -3.78 7.33
C ASP A 138 -15.59 -3.34 7.09
N SER A 139 -15.31 -2.36 6.22
CA SER A 139 -13.97 -1.90 5.80
C SER A 139 -14.08 -0.65 4.91
N GLY A 140 -12.97 -0.06 4.47
CA GLY A 140 -12.94 1.01 3.46
C GLY A 140 -13.10 0.49 2.03
N PHE A 141 -13.41 1.36 1.06
CA PHE A 141 -13.55 0.95 -0.35
C PHE A 141 -12.21 0.50 -0.94
N ASN A 142 -11.14 1.28 -0.70
CA ASN A 142 -9.79 0.97 -1.17
C ASN A 142 -9.27 -0.35 -0.61
N ASP A 143 -9.54 -0.65 0.66
CA ASP A 143 -9.17 -1.95 1.26
C ASP A 143 -9.72 -3.13 0.45
N ARG A 144 -10.97 -3.03 -0.05
CA ARG A 144 -11.57 -4.10 -0.86
C ARG A 144 -10.99 -4.16 -2.25
N LEU A 145 -10.72 -3.01 -2.87
CA LEU A 145 -10.00 -2.96 -4.13
C LEU A 145 -8.65 -3.67 -4.00
N ILE A 146 -7.86 -3.35 -2.97
CA ILE A 146 -6.56 -3.97 -2.73
C ILE A 146 -6.71 -5.49 -2.51
N VAL A 147 -7.71 -5.94 -1.75
CA VAL A 147 -7.98 -7.38 -1.57
C VAL A 147 -8.30 -8.07 -2.90
N ASP A 148 -9.13 -7.47 -3.75
CA ASP A 148 -9.49 -8.06 -5.04
C ASP A 148 -8.33 -7.99 -6.05
N LEU A 149 -7.48 -6.96 -5.98
CA LEU A 149 -6.22 -6.88 -6.71
C LEU A 149 -5.27 -8.02 -6.29
N CYS A 150 -5.05 -8.23 -4.98
CA CYS A 150 -4.28 -9.36 -4.44
C CYS A 150 -4.79 -10.71 -4.97
N ARG A 151 -6.13 -10.90 -5.00
CA ARG A 151 -6.75 -12.12 -5.54
C ARG A 151 -6.51 -12.25 -7.05
N GLY A 152 -6.54 -11.15 -7.80
CA GLY A 152 -6.25 -11.12 -9.23
C GLY A 152 -4.80 -11.49 -9.54
N PHE A 153 -3.83 -11.01 -8.76
CA PHE A 153 -2.41 -11.42 -8.91
C PHE A 153 -2.24 -12.91 -8.76
N ARG A 154 -2.73 -13.45 -7.65
CA ARG A 154 -2.62 -14.88 -7.38
C ARG A 154 -3.18 -15.74 -8.51
N ARG A 155 -4.31 -15.36 -9.09
CA ARG A 155 -4.92 -16.11 -10.21
C ARG A 155 -4.07 -16.10 -11.48
N ARG A 156 -3.46 -14.96 -11.82
CA ARG A 156 -2.60 -14.84 -13.02
C ARG A 156 -1.33 -15.67 -12.86
N GLU A 157 -0.76 -15.69 -11.67
CA GLU A 157 0.40 -16.54 -11.37
C GLU A 157 0.07 -18.02 -11.45
N ASP A 158 -1.07 -18.44 -10.89
CA ASP A 158 -1.50 -19.84 -10.98
C ASP A 158 -1.69 -20.25 -12.46
N SER A 159 -2.19 -19.36 -13.33
CA SER A 159 -2.36 -19.68 -14.76
C SER A 159 -1.04 -19.77 -15.54
N ASP A 160 -0.05 -18.94 -15.20
CA ASP A 160 1.27 -18.96 -15.86
C ASP A 160 2.09 -20.20 -15.45
N HIS A 161 1.79 -20.81 -14.29
CA HIS A 161 2.46 -22.02 -13.80
C HIS A 161 1.94 -23.33 -14.41
N TYR A 162 0.79 -23.32 -15.10
CA TYR A 162 0.25 -24.48 -15.84
C TYR A 162 0.38 -24.34 -17.36
N GLY A 163 1.18 -23.36 -17.82
CA GLY A 163 1.43 -23.05 -19.23
C GLY A 163 2.82 -23.43 -19.73
N GLU A 164 3.33 -24.61 -19.39
CA GLU A 164 4.44 -25.30 -20.11
C GLU A 164 4.13 -26.79 -20.28
#